data_AF-A0A2D9N4G3-F1
#
_entry.id   AF-A0A2D9N4G3-F1
#
_cell.length_a   1.000
_cell.length_b   1.000
_cell.length_c   1.000
_cell.angle_alpha   90.00
_cell.angle_beta   90.00
_cell.angle_gamma   90.00
#
_symmetry.space_group_name_H-M   'P 1'
#
loop_
_entity.id
_entity.type
_entity.pdbx_description
1 polymer ?
#
loop_
_entity_poly.entity_id
_entity_poly.type
_entity_poly.pdbx_seq_one_letter_code
_entity_poly.pdbx_strand_id
1 'polypeptide(L)'
;MQTFLPYPDFVSSVKALDYRRLGKQRVEAMQLVNSTNKLAANPSAKVGWANHPARTMWRGYLPALKLYHNVCIQEWIDRGYNNTMKYYDLPDDIQMPDWIGDDRVHASHRSNLLRKDPSYYSVHGWTEPDNIEYFWPVEL
;
A
#
# COMPACT_ATOMS: atom_id res chain seq x y z
N MET A 1 -1.51 8.85 4.74
CA MET A 1 -0.30 8.10 4.39
C MET A 1 -0.48 6.66 4.80
N GLN A 2 -0.90 5.81 3.87
CA GLN A 2 -0.98 4.37 4.08
C GLN A 2 -0.93 3.63 2.74
N THR A 3 -0.71 2.32 2.80
CA THR A 3 -1.01 1.43 1.68
C THR A 3 -2.41 0.82 1.83
N PHE A 4 -3.01 0.32 0.74
CA PHE A 4 -4.22 -0.52 0.80
C PHE A 4 -3.95 -1.87 0.15
N LEU A 5 -4.09 -2.93 0.95
CA LEU A 5 -3.90 -4.32 0.55
C LEU A 5 -5.06 -5.19 1.07
N PRO A 6 -6.28 -5.07 0.51
CA PRO A 6 -7.43 -5.90 0.92
C PRO A 6 -7.31 -7.38 0.53
N TYR A 7 -6.34 -7.74 -0.31
CA TYR A 7 -6.08 -9.10 -0.79
C TYR A 7 -4.60 -9.49 -0.60
N PRO A 8 -4.25 -10.79 -0.59
CA PRO A 8 -2.89 -11.29 -0.38
C PRO A 8 -1.98 -11.17 -1.62
N ASP A 9 -2.27 -10.22 -2.50
CA ASP A 9 -1.41 -9.86 -3.62
C ASP A 9 -1.66 -8.40 -4.04
N PHE A 10 -0.67 -7.80 -4.71
CA PHE A 10 -0.72 -6.38 -5.07
C PHE A 10 -1.74 -6.09 -6.18
N VAL A 11 -1.86 -6.98 -7.16
CA VAL A 11 -2.70 -6.72 -8.34
C VAL A 11 -4.17 -6.72 -7.96
N SER A 12 -4.64 -7.76 -7.28
CA SER A 12 -6.03 -7.85 -6.80
C SER A 12 -6.34 -6.72 -5.83
N SER A 13 -5.40 -6.38 -4.93
CA SER A 13 -5.53 -5.27 -4.00
C SER A 13 -5.74 -3.94 -4.69
N VAL A 14 -4.92 -3.63 -5.70
CA VAL A 14 -4.97 -2.37 -6.43
C VAL A 14 -6.19 -2.29 -7.34
N LYS A 15 -6.56 -3.40 -8.00
CA LYS A 15 -7.78 -3.51 -8.82
C LYS A 15 -9.05 -3.23 -8.03
N ALA A 16 -9.09 -3.60 -6.75
CA ALA A 16 -10.25 -3.41 -5.91
C ALA A 16 -10.48 -1.95 -5.48
N LEU A 17 -9.52 -1.05 -5.66
CA LEU A 17 -9.61 0.32 -5.18
C LEU A 17 -10.49 1.19 -6.06
N ASP A 18 -11.24 2.08 -5.43
CA ASP A 18 -11.89 3.20 -6.11
C ASP A 18 -10.84 4.16 -6.71
N TYR A 19 -11.26 4.94 -7.71
CA TYR A 19 -10.40 5.89 -8.42
C TYR A 19 -9.63 6.83 -7.47
N ARG A 20 -10.28 7.35 -6.43
CA ARG A 20 -9.65 8.31 -5.50
C ARG A 20 -8.57 7.63 -4.66
N ARG A 21 -8.82 6.39 -4.22
CA ARG A 21 -7.87 5.60 -3.42
C ARG A 21 -6.71 5.15 -4.29
N LEU A 22 -6.96 4.61 -5.47
CA LEU A 22 -5.92 4.25 -6.44
C LEU A 22 -5.02 5.45 -6.77
N GLY A 23 -5.61 6.61 -7.06
CA GLY A 23 -4.88 7.84 -7.33
C GLY A 23 -3.98 8.26 -6.18
N LYS A 24 -4.46 8.15 -4.93
CA LYS A 24 -3.65 8.40 -3.74
C LYS A 24 -2.56 7.35 -3.53
N GLN A 25 -2.81 6.08 -3.80
CA GLN A 25 -1.83 5.01 -3.59
C GLN A 25 -0.55 5.19 -4.40
N ARG A 26 -0.65 5.71 -5.64
CA ARG A 26 0.54 6.08 -6.42
C ARG A 26 1.41 7.12 -5.70
N VAL A 27 0.79 8.15 -5.14
CA VAL A 27 1.51 9.24 -4.46
C VAL A 27 2.04 8.79 -3.08
N GLU A 28 1.21 8.13 -2.28
CA GLU A 28 1.57 7.69 -0.94
C GLU A 28 2.66 6.61 -0.98
N ALA A 29 2.61 5.66 -1.92
CA ALA A 29 3.66 4.65 -2.09
C ALA A 29 5.01 5.30 -2.47
N MET A 30 5.03 6.24 -3.42
CA MET A 30 6.23 7.01 -3.75
C MET A 30 6.79 7.76 -2.52
N GLN A 31 5.93 8.37 -1.71
CA GLN A 31 6.35 9.08 -0.50
C GLN A 31 6.96 8.12 0.54
N LEU A 32 6.41 6.91 0.69
CA LEU A 32 6.97 5.86 1.54
C LEU A 32 8.32 5.35 1.00
N VAL A 33 8.46 5.17 -0.32
CA VAL A 33 9.74 4.81 -0.96
C VAL A 33 10.80 5.87 -0.65
N ASN A 34 10.47 7.15 -0.85
CA ASN A 34 11.39 8.26 -0.60
C ASN A 34 11.81 8.35 0.87
N SER A 35 10.84 8.20 1.80
CA SER A 35 11.10 8.21 3.24
C SER A 35 12.00 7.03 3.65
N THR A 36 11.71 5.83 3.15
CA THR A 36 12.47 4.60 3.44
C THR A 36 13.89 4.68 2.89
N ASN A 37 14.07 5.12 1.64
CA ASN A 37 15.39 5.35 1.04
C ASN A 37 16.23 6.33 1.86
N LYS A 38 15.65 7.45 2.25
CA LYS A 38 16.37 8.51 2.97
C LYS A 38 16.85 8.03 4.34
N LEU A 39 16.06 7.20 5.03
CA LEU A 39 16.46 6.63 6.31
C LEU A 39 17.42 5.44 6.18
N ALA A 40 17.33 4.66 5.11
CA ALA A 40 18.33 3.64 4.80
C ALA A 40 19.71 4.28 4.54
N ALA A 41 19.74 5.43 3.86
CA ALA A 41 20.97 6.18 3.61
C ALA A 41 21.50 6.92 4.86
N ASN A 42 20.61 7.46 5.68
CA ASN A 42 20.95 8.14 6.93
C ASN A 42 19.88 7.90 7.99
N PRO A 43 20.12 6.98 8.96
CA PRO A 43 19.15 6.66 10.00
C PRO A 43 18.71 7.84 10.87
N SER A 44 19.53 8.90 10.96
CA SER A 44 19.24 10.11 11.73
C SER A 44 18.57 11.21 10.90
N ALA A 45 18.24 10.94 9.64
CA ALA A 45 17.62 11.93 8.77
C ALA A 45 16.22 12.32 9.25
N LYS A 46 15.94 13.63 9.28
CA LYS A 46 14.58 14.13 9.49
C LYS A 46 13.75 13.86 8.23
N VAL A 47 12.81 12.94 8.32
CA VAL A 47 11.86 12.60 7.26
C VAL A 47 10.43 12.65 7.78
N GLY A 48 9.49 13.04 6.91
CA GLY A 48 8.08 12.89 7.21
C GLY A 48 7.72 11.42 7.42
N TRP A 49 6.80 11.17 8.35
CA TRP A 49 6.27 9.82 8.62
C TRP A 49 7.32 8.82 9.12
N ALA A 50 8.43 9.31 9.70
CA ALA A 50 9.45 8.45 10.30
C ALA A 50 8.79 7.43 11.23
N ASN A 51 8.08 7.85 12.27
CA ASN A 51 7.53 6.88 13.23
C ASN A 51 6.14 6.35 12.84
N HIS A 52 5.71 6.52 11.57
CA HIS A 52 4.38 6.08 11.16
C HIS A 52 4.36 4.57 10.90
N PRO A 53 3.41 3.80 11.48
CA PRO A 53 3.36 2.34 11.32
C PRO A 53 3.30 1.86 9.86
N ALA A 54 2.57 2.57 9.01
CA ALA A 54 2.54 2.28 7.57
C ALA A 54 3.91 2.36 6.88
N ARG A 55 4.86 3.13 7.42
CA ARG A 55 6.25 3.14 6.91
C ARG A 55 7.00 1.95 7.48
N THR A 56 6.88 1.72 8.78
CA THR A 56 7.59 0.67 9.51
C THR A 56 7.30 -0.72 8.95
N MET A 57 6.05 -1.02 8.54
CA MET A 57 5.71 -2.34 7.97
C MET A 57 6.44 -2.68 6.65
N TRP A 58 6.96 -1.68 5.94
CA TRP A 58 7.73 -1.87 4.70
C TRP A 58 9.24 -1.85 4.92
N ARG A 59 9.72 -1.70 6.16
CA ARG A 59 11.15 -1.76 6.46
C ARG A 59 11.69 -3.14 6.09
N GLY A 60 12.78 -3.17 5.31
CA GLY A 60 13.34 -4.41 4.77
C GLY A 60 12.74 -4.85 3.42
N TYR A 61 11.59 -4.30 3.03
CA TYR A 61 10.82 -4.69 1.83
C TYR A 61 10.73 -3.57 0.79
N LEU A 62 11.79 -2.76 0.66
CA LEU A 62 11.79 -1.60 -0.25
C LEU A 62 11.54 -1.98 -1.73
N PRO A 63 12.15 -3.04 -2.30
CA PRO A 63 11.81 -3.48 -3.65
C PRO A 63 10.33 -3.85 -3.82
N ALA A 64 9.72 -4.50 -2.84
CA ALA A 64 8.29 -4.83 -2.87
C ALA A 64 7.41 -3.58 -2.80
N LEU A 65 7.78 -2.57 -2.00
CA LEU A 65 7.06 -1.29 -1.97
C LEU A 65 7.15 -0.54 -3.31
N LYS A 66 8.32 -0.60 -3.97
CA LYS A 66 8.49 -0.06 -5.33
C LYS A 66 7.62 -0.82 -6.35
N LEU A 67 7.54 -2.14 -6.23
CA LEU A 67 6.65 -2.96 -7.06
C LEU A 67 5.19 -2.58 -6.83
N TYR A 68 4.75 -2.42 -5.57
CA TYR A 68 3.39 -1.95 -5.26
C TYR A 68 3.07 -0.61 -5.91
N HIS A 69 4.00 0.36 -5.85
CA HIS A 69 3.88 1.64 -6.54
C HIS A 69 3.72 1.47 -8.06
N ASN A 70 4.55 0.63 -8.68
CA ASN A 70 4.48 0.34 -10.12
C ASN A 70 3.14 -0.29 -10.52
N VAL A 71 2.62 -1.22 -9.71
CA VAL A 71 1.30 -1.85 -9.93
C VAL A 71 0.18 -0.80 -9.83
N CYS A 72 0.26 0.15 -8.90
CA CYS A 72 -0.69 1.26 -8.81
C CYS A 72 -0.67 2.16 -10.05
N ILE A 73 0.52 2.44 -10.59
CA ILE A 73 0.65 3.20 -11.85
C ILE A 73 0.06 2.42 -13.02
N GLN A 74 0.38 1.13 -13.12
CA GLN A 74 -0.10 0.29 -14.21
C GLN A 74 -1.62 0.24 -14.24
N GLU A 75 -2.26 -0.09 -13.11
CA GLU A 75 -3.73 -0.12 -13.02
C GLU A 75 -4.35 1.25 -13.33
N TRP A 76 -3.70 2.35 -12.95
CA TRP A 76 -4.17 3.69 -13.29
C TRP A 76 -4.18 3.95 -14.80
N ILE A 77 -3.11 3.54 -15.49
CA ILE A 77 -3.00 3.64 -16.95
C ILE A 77 -4.00 2.70 -17.64
N ASP A 78 -4.14 1.47 -17.15
CA ASP A 78 -5.05 0.47 -17.71
C ASP A 78 -6.52 0.91 -17.64
N ARG A 79 -6.87 1.71 -16.63
CA ARG A 79 -8.20 2.38 -16.52
C ARG A 79 -8.36 3.60 -17.43
N GLY A 80 -7.37 3.94 -18.24
CA GLY A 80 -7.39 5.04 -19.21
C GLY A 80 -7.05 6.41 -18.62
N TYR A 81 -6.45 6.47 -17.43
CA TYR A 81 -6.07 7.75 -16.82
C TYR A 81 -4.65 8.17 -17.19
N ASN A 82 -4.44 9.48 -17.36
CA ASN A 82 -3.11 10.03 -17.65
C ASN A 82 -2.17 9.86 -16.44
N ASN A 83 -0.95 9.39 -16.71
CA ASN A 83 0.10 9.24 -15.70
C ASN A 83 1.33 10.08 -16.03
N THR A 84 1.87 10.76 -15.03
CA THR A 84 3.14 11.52 -15.10
C THR A 84 4.19 10.99 -14.13
N MET A 85 3.85 9.99 -13.34
CA MET A 85 4.74 9.41 -12.34
C MET A 85 5.66 8.37 -12.98
N LYS A 86 6.89 8.26 -12.49
CA LYS A 86 7.86 7.29 -12.99
C LYS A 86 7.65 5.92 -12.33
N TYR A 87 7.89 4.88 -13.11
CA TYR A 87 8.13 3.54 -12.58
C TYR A 87 9.50 3.50 -11.89
N TYR A 88 9.64 2.62 -10.91
CA TYR A 88 10.93 2.25 -10.35
C TYR A 88 11.49 1.03 -11.08
N ASP A 89 12.81 1.00 -11.27
CA ASP A 89 13.51 -0.24 -11.63
C ASP A 89 13.45 -1.22 -10.47
N LEU A 90 13.25 -2.50 -10.79
CA LEU A 90 13.10 -3.59 -9.85
C LEU A 90 14.21 -4.63 -10.06
N PRO A 91 14.73 -5.24 -8.99
CA PRO A 91 15.60 -6.41 -9.11
C PRO A 91 14.80 -7.63 -9.59
N ASP A 92 15.50 -8.64 -10.11
CA ASP A 92 14.89 -9.89 -10.56
C ASP A 92 14.26 -10.68 -9.41
N ASP A 93 14.90 -10.64 -8.24
CA ASP A 93 14.40 -11.26 -7.01
C ASP A 93 13.92 -10.19 -6.03
N ILE A 94 12.63 -10.28 -5.67
CA ILE A 94 11.95 -9.35 -4.77
C ILE A 94 11.50 -10.14 -3.55
N GLN A 95 12.14 -9.87 -2.42
CA GLN A 95 11.65 -10.36 -1.13
C GLN A 95 10.30 -9.69 -0.83
N MET A 96 9.24 -10.51 -0.82
CA MET A 96 7.91 -10.07 -0.45
C MET A 96 7.77 -9.97 1.08
N PRO A 97 6.94 -9.03 1.58
CA PRO A 97 6.65 -8.98 3.00
C PRO A 97 6.01 -10.27 3.50
N ASP A 98 6.52 -10.79 4.62
CA ASP A 98 6.04 -11.99 5.32
C ASP A 98 4.57 -11.88 5.78
N TRP A 99 4.10 -10.65 6.00
CA TRP A 99 2.72 -10.36 6.36
C TRP A 99 1.76 -10.36 5.16
N ILE A 100 2.23 -10.54 3.93
CA ILE A 100 1.36 -10.84 2.79
C ILE A 100 0.76 -12.23 2.99
N GLY A 101 -0.56 -12.31 3.09
CA GLY A 101 -1.29 -13.53 3.46
C GLY A 101 -1.78 -13.53 4.91
N ASP A 102 -1.32 -12.62 5.78
CA ASP A 102 -1.89 -12.44 7.11
C ASP A 102 -3.24 -11.75 7.01
N ASP A 103 -4.32 -12.51 7.22
CA ASP A 103 -5.67 -11.99 7.07
C ASP A 103 -5.98 -10.84 8.04
N ARG A 104 -5.26 -10.70 9.16
CA ARG A 104 -5.44 -9.53 10.06
C ARG A 104 -5.09 -8.22 9.34
N VAL A 105 -4.03 -8.23 8.53
CA VAL A 105 -3.64 -7.08 7.69
C VAL A 105 -4.74 -6.81 6.68
N HIS A 106 -5.12 -7.83 5.91
CA HIS A 106 -6.06 -7.70 4.81
C HIS A 106 -7.48 -7.31 5.28
N ALA A 107 -7.98 -7.94 6.33
CA ALA A 107 -9.27 -7.64 6.94
C ALA A 107 -9.33 -6.21 7.48
N SER A 108 -8.26 -5.74 8.15
CA SER A 108 -8.22 -4.35 8.62
C SER A 108 -8.27 -3.35 7.45
N HIS A 109 -7.64 -3.66 6.31
CA HIS A 109 -7.72 -2.85 5.10
C HIS A 109 -9.12 -2.88 4.47
N ARG A 110 -9.75 -4.06 4.35
CA ARG A 110 -11.14 -4.20 3.86
C ARG A 110 -12.12 -3.39 4.70
N SER A 111 -12.05 -3.54 6.03
CA SER A 111 -12.84 -2.77 6.99
C SER A 111 -12.69 -1.26 6.80
N ASN A 112 -11.45 -0.78 6.67
CA ASN A 112 -11.19 0.64 6.46
C ASN A 112 -11.70 1.13 5.10
N LEU A 113 -11.58 0.33 4.03
CA LEU A 113 -12.13 0.67 2.72
C LEU A 113 -13.66 0.76 2.76
N LEU A 114 -14.34 -0.20 3.42
CA LEU A 114 -15.78 -0.15 3.64
C LEU A 114 -16.20 1.16 4.33
N ARG A 115 -15.51 1.58 5.40
CA ARG A 115 -15.78 2.88 6.06
C ARG A 115 -15.52 4.08 5.17
N LYS A 116 -14.58 3.96 4.22
CA LYS A 116 -14.19 5.05 3.32
C LYS A 116 -15.21 5.27 2.19
N ASP A 117 -15.85 4.22 1.72
CA ASP A 117 -16.93 4.28 0.72
C ASP A 117 -17.77 2.99 0.75
N PRO A 118 -18.81 2.91 1.62
CA PRO A 118 -19.59 1.68 1.78
C PRO A 118 -20.24 1.23 0.47
N SER A 119 -20.69 2.19 -0.35
CA SER A 119 -21.37 1.91 -1.61
C SER A 119 -20.46 1.24 -2.64
N TYR A 120 -19.22 1.72 -2.75
CA TYR A 120 -18.25 1.17 -3.69
C TYR A 120 -17.72 -0.19 -3.24
N TYR A 121 -17.43 -0.35 -1.95
CA TYR A 121 -16.71 -1.54 -1.46
C TYR A 121 -17.62 -2.72 -1.04
N SER A 122 -18.91 -2.48 -0.80
CA SER A 122 -19.86 -3.56 -0.46
C SER A 122 -20.04 -4.61 -1.56
N VAL A 123 -19.68 -4.29 -2.81
CA VAL A 123 -19.77 -5.20 -3.95
C VAL A 123 -18.76 -6.36 -3.90
N HIS A 124 -17.70 -6.25 -3.09
CA HIS A 124 -16.66 -7.27 -3.00
C HIS A 124 -17.04 -8.48 -2.12
N GLY A 125 -18.22 -8.46 -1.50
CA GLY A 125 -18.68 -9.57 -0.64
C GLY A 125 -17.92 -9.67 0.69
N TRP A 126 -17.18 -8.64 1.07
CA TRP A 126 -16.47 -8.54 2.34
C TRP A 126 -17.45 -8.51 3.52
N THR A 127 -17.18 -9.31 4.55
CA THR A 127 -18.07 -9.46 5.72
C THR A 127 -17.54 -8.75 6.96
N GLU A 128 -16.37 -8.12 6.87
CA GLU A 128 -15.78 -7.37 7.96
C GLU A 128 -16.67 -6.18 8.37
N PRO A 129 -16.81 -5.89 9.68
CA PRO A 129 -17.37 -4.63 10.11
C PRO A 129 -16.45 -3.47 9.67
N ASP A 130 -16.98 -2.25 9.56
CA ASP A 130 -16.26 -1.08 9.04
C ASP A 130 -15.45 -0.32 10.11
N ASN A 131 -15.34 -0.88 11.32
CA ASN A 131 -14.75 -0.26 12.50
C ASN A 131 -13.47 -0.94 13.01
N ILE A 132 -12.88 -1.87 12.26
CA ILE A 132 -11.60 -2.48 12.62
C ILE A 132 -10.48 -1.44 12.47
N GLU A 133 -9.68 -1.27 13.52
CA GLU A 133 -8.47 -0.44 13.46
C GLU A 133 -7.43 -1.08 12.53
N TYR A 134 -6.53 -0.27 11.97
CA TYR A 134 -5.45 -0.82 11.14
C TYR A 134 -4.59 -1.78 11.96
N PHE A 135 -4.48 -3.01 11.48
CA PHE A 135 -3.49 -3.95 11.99
C PHE A 135 -2.16 -3.67 11.29
N TRP A 136 -1.15 -3.31 12.08
CA TRP A 136 0.20 -3.04 11.58
C TRP A 136 1.12 -4.22 11.94
N PRO A 137 1.70 -4.94 10.96
CA PRO A 137 2.61 -6.05 11.20
C PRO A 137 4.01 -5.50 11.50
N VAL A 138 4.13 -4.80 12.62
CA VAL A 138 5.38 -4.20 13.10
C VAL A 138 5.67 -4.81 14.47
N GLU A 139 6.91 -5.24 14.69
CA GLU A 139 7.36 -5.62 16.03
C GLU A 139 7.24 -4.40 16.95
N LEU A 140 6.65 -4.60 18.14
CA LEU A 140 6.55 -3.59 19.19
C LEU A 140 7.90 -3.30 19.83
#